data_AF-A0A957NWI7-F1
#
_entry.id   AF-A0A957NWI7-F1
#
_cell.length_a   1.000
_cell.length_b   1.000
_cell.length_c   1.000
_cell.angle_alpha   90.00
_cell.angle_beta   90.00
_cell.angle_gamma   90.00
#
_symmetry.space_group_name_H-M   'P 1'
#
loop_
_entity.id
_entity.type
_entity.pdbx_description
1 polymer ?
#
loop_
_entity_poly.entity_id
_entity_poly.type
_entity_poly.pdbx_seq_one_letter_code
_entity_poly.pdbx_strand_id
1 'polypeptide(L)'
;MAFFVGEFYATDDVSLSTTKERNQMDQDYTVPGFDAAGIAAGIKKNGAPDLALIASRVSCRAAATFTKNKFPAAPVLYDKQLLSFNPTGIHGVIVNSGNANACTGVEGMANAKRMAEAVEAALGANDNSAFVMSTGVIGVQLPIDKVTAGVPNVVAALRPDGWEDAARAIMTTDTRPKLFTRTATIEGQPVRFTGISKGAGMIHPDMATMLSTIVT
;
A
#
# COMPACT_ATOMS: atom_id res chain seq x y z
N MET A 1 -15.66 -6.29 -1.90
CA MET A 1 -14.36 -5.78 -2.33
C MET A 1 -13.94 -4.63 -1.43
N ALA A 2 -12.85 -4.77 -0.67
CA ALA A 2 -12.42 -3.70 0.23
C ALA A 2 -10.90 -3.51 0.32
N PHE A 3 -10.45 -2.26 0.37
CA PHE A 3 -9.08 -1.89 0.76
C PHE A 3 -9.02 -1.64 2.26
N PHE A 4 -8.14 -2.33 2.96
CA PHE A 4 -7.69 -1.93 4.28
C PHE A 4 -6.27 -1.40 4.16
N VAL A 5 -6.09 -0.10 4.39
CA VAL A 5 -4.77 0.55 4.40
C VAL A 5 -4.48 0.93 5.84
N GLY A 6 -3.47 0.35 6.49
CA GLY A 6 -3.31 0.59 7.92
C GLY A 6 -1.93 0.34 8.50
N GLU A 7 -1.56 1.21 9.44
CA GLU A 7 -0.66 0.84 10.54
C GLU A 7 -1.50 0.00 11.53
N PHE A 8 -1.25 -1.32 11.59
CA PHE A 8 -2.02 -2.23 12.46
C PHE A 8 -1.50 -2.19 13.90
N TYR A 9 -2.45 -2.20 14.83
CA TYR A 9 -2.22 -2.48 16.24
C TYR A 9 -2.44 -3.96 16.50
N ALA A 10 -1.54 -4.61 17.25
CA ALA A 10 -1.88 -5.86 17.90
C ALA A 10 -2.84 -5.53 19.05
N THR A 11 -4.13 -5.79 18.87
CA THR A 11 -5.07 -5.88 19.99
C THR A 11 -5.13 -7.33 20.44
N ASP A 12 -4.99 -7.56 21.74
CA ASP A 12 -5.18 -8.89 22.34
C ASP A 12 -6.60 -9.42 22.06
N ASP A 13 -6.66 -10.75 21.86
CA ASP A 13 -7.83 -11.61 21.69
C ASP A 13 -8.72 -11.43 20.45
N VAL A 14 -8.27 -12.02 19.33
CA VAL A 14 -9.15 -12.82 18.47
C VAL A 14 -8.56 -14.23 18.40
N SER A 15 -9.23 -15.21 19.01
CA SER A 15 -8.86 -16.63 18.91
C SER A 15 -9.22 -17.16 17.51
N LEU A 16 -8.42 -16.81 16.52
CA LEU A 16 -8.41 -17.49 15.23
C LEU A 16 -7.66 -18.80 15.42
N SER A 17 -8.34 -19.93 15.25
CA SER A 17 -7.69 -21.25 15.25
C SER A 17 -6.57 -21.25 14.21
N THR A 18 -5.33 -21.36 14.69
CA THR A 18 -4.14 -21.48 13.86
C THR A 18 -3.87 -22.95 13.61
N THR A 19 -4.42 -23.50 12.54
CA THR A 19 -3.92 -24.77 12.01
C THR A 19 -2.55 -24.50 11.41
N LYS A 20 -1.52 -25.06 12.05
CA LYS A 20 -0.11 -24.80 11.75
C LYS A 20 0.35 -25.68 10.60
N GLU A 21 -0.07 -25.37 9.38
CA GLU A 21 0.51 -25.97 8.17
C GLU A 21 1.30 -24.90 7.41
N ARG A 22 2.60 -24.86 7.68
CA ARG A 22 3.58 -24.10 6.89
C ARG A 22 4.00 -24.97 5.72
N ASN A 23 3.31 -24.83 4.59
CA ASN A 23 3.90 -25.09 3.28
C ASN A 23 4.06 -23.74 2.57
N GLN A 24 5.32 -23.38 2.32
CA GLN A 24 5.76 -22.10 1.78
C GLN A 24 5.95 -22.16 0.24
N MET A 25 5.48 -23.23 -0.39
CA MET A 25 5.44 -23.39 -1.85
C MET A 25 3.96 -23.55 -2.23
N ASP A 26 3.51 -22.71 -3.17
CA ASP A 26 2.16 -22.66 -3.78
C ASP A 26 1.02 -21.99 -2.97
N GLN A 27 1.28 -20.86 -2.30
CA GLN A 27 0.18 -20.00 -1.83
C GLN A 27 -0.30 -19.07 -2.95
N ASP A 28 -1.57 -19.26 -3.34
CA ASP A 28 -2.25 -18.40 -4.31
C ASP A 28 -2.67 -17.07 -3.66
N TYR A 29 -1.94 -16.01 -3.98
CA TYR A 29 -2.16 -14.65 -3.49
C TYR A 29 -3.22 -13.87 -4.29
N THR A 30 -3.71 -14.40 -5.40
CA THR A 30 -4.64 -13.68 -6.28
C THR A 30 -5.93 -13.35 -5.53
N VAL A 31 -6.47 -12.14 -5.66
CA VAL A 31 -7.79 -11.80 -5.12
C VAL A 31 -8.66 -11.36 -6.27
N PRO A 32 -9.83 -11.99 -6.51
CA PRO A 32 -10.70 -11.63 -7.62
C PRO A 32 -10.98 -10.12 -7.64
N GLY A 33 -10.67 -9.49 -8.77
CA GLY A 33 -10.84 -8.06 -8.99
C GLY A 33 -9.63 -7.20 -8.64
N PHE A 34 -8.63 -7.70 -7.90
CA PHE A 34 -7.40 -6.96 -7.61
C PHE A 34 -6.21 -7.46 -8.41
N ASP A 35 -5.41 -6.50 -8.84
CA ASP A 35 -4.11 -6.73 -9.45
C ASP A 35 -3.04 -6.00 -8.63
N ALA A 36 -1.82 -6.52 -8.63
CA ALA A 36 -0.68 -5.94 -7.94
C ALA A 36 0.53 -5.86 -8.86
N ALA A 37 1.41 -4.91 -8.59
CA ALA A 37 2.69 -4.76 -9.28
C ALA A 37 3.72 -4.07 -8.38
N GLY A 38 5.00 -4.35 -8.64
CA GLY A 38 6.13 -3.65 -8.06
C GLY A 38 7.25 -3.49 -9.08
N ILE A 39 7.80 -2.29 -9.19
CA ILE A 39 8.86 -1.96 -10.15
C ILE A 39 9.96 -1.11 -9.50
N ALA A 40 11.07 -0.95 -10.21
CA ALA A 40 12.07 0.07 -9.91
C ALA A 40 11.75 1.36 -10.70
N ALA A 41 11.28 2.39 -10.01
CA ALA A 41 11.10 3.75 -10.52
C ALA A 41 12.35 4.65 -10.29
N GLY A 42 13.37 4.14 -9.58
CA GLY A 42 14.67 4.81 -9.42
C GLY A 42 14.70 5.85 -8.29
N ILE A 43 13.80 5.74 -7.33
CA ILE A 43 13.76 6.50 -6.08
C ILE A 43 14.93 6.05 -5.18
N LYS A 44 15.15 4.73 -5.08
CA LYS A 44 16.31 4.15 -4.41
C LYS A 44 17.52 4.16 -5.35
N LYS A 45 18.65 4.65 -4.85
CA LYS A 45 19.91 4.76 -5.61
C LYS A 45 20.51 3.41 -6.00
N ASN A 46 20.14 2.32 -5.30
CA ASN A 46 20.66 0.98 -5.55
C ASN A 46 19.90 0.21 -6.66
N GLY A 47 18.89 0.82 -7.28
CA GLY A 47 18.10 0.20 -8.34
C GLY A 47 17.13 -0.90 -7.86
N ALA A 48 16.99 -1.10 -6.55
CA ALA A 48 15.99 -2.03 -6.03
C ALA A 48 14.57 -1.53 -6.33
N PRO A 49 13.58 -2.44 -6.48
CA PRO A 49 12.18 -2.06 -6.61
C PRO A 49 11.73 -1.10 -5.51
N ASP A 50 11.00 -0.06 -5.88
CA ASP A 50 10.70 1.08 -5.01
C ASP A 50 9.37 1.79 -5.32
N LEU A 51 8.57 1.26 -6.25
CA LEU A 51 7.22 1.70 -6.53
C LEU A 51 6.30 0.48 -6.67
N ALA A 52 5.26 0.41 -5.84
CA ALA A 52 4.25 -0.63 -5.87
C ALA A 52 2.87 -0.03 -6.14
N LEU A 53 2.01 -0.78 -6.83
CA LEU A 53 0.60 -0.45 -7.01
C LEU A 53 -0.24 -1.69 -6.71
N ILE A 54 -1.27 -1.52 -5.90
CA ILE A 54 -2.35 -2.50 -5.75
C ILE A 54 -3.60 -1.80 -6.28
N ALA A 55 -4.21 -2.35 -7.32
CA ALA A 55 -5.32 -1.74 -8.03
C ALA A 55 -6.54 -2.66 -8.01
N SER A 56 -7.71 -2.04 -7.87
CA SER A 56 -9.02 -2.67 -7.96
C SER A 56 -9.62 -2.38 -9.33
N ARG A 57 -10.04 -3.43 -10.04
CA ARG A 57 -10.71 -3.33 -11.35
C ARG A 57 -12.09 -2.67 -11.27
N VAL A 58 -12.66 -2.60 -10.06
CA VAL A 58 -13.94 -1.95 -9.78
C VAL A 58 -13.81 -1.00 -8.60
N SER A 59 -14.73 -0.07 -8.45
CA SER A 59 -14.80 0.78 -7.25
C SER A 59 -14.97 -0.09 -6.00
N CYS A 60 -14.20 0.19 -4.95
CA CYS A 60 -14.28 -0.58 -3.71
C CYS A 60 -14.33 0.30 -2.46
N ARG A 61 -14.83 -0.30 -1.38
CA ARG A 61 -14.93 0.36 -0.08
C ARG A 61 -13.58 0.32 0.63
N ALA A 62 -13.22 1.39 1.31
CA ALA A 62 -11.99 1.46 2.07
C ALA A 62 -12.24 1.65 3.57
N ALA A 63 -11.32 1.12 4.35
CA ALA A 63 -11.12 1.46 5.75
C ALA A 63 -9.63 1.65 5.99
N ALA A 64 -9.26 2.59 6.87
CA ALA A 64 -7.86 2.83 7.16
C ALA A 64 -7.60 3.21 8.62
N THR A 65 -6.42 2.83 9.10
CA THR A 65 -5.86 3.29 10.37
C THR A 65 -4.56 4.02 10.12
N PHE A 66 -4.31 5.07 10.88
CA PHE A 66 -3.18 5.95 10.63
C PHE A 66 -2.42 6.23 11.91
N THR A 67 -1.14 6.53 11.77
CA THR A 67 -0.28 6.94 12.89
C THR A 67 -0.92 8.05 13.73
N LYS A 68 -0.74 7.95 15.06
CA LYS A 68 -1.06 8.99 16.05
C LYS A 68 0.12 9.93 16.30
N ASN A 69 1.23 9.73 15.59
CA ASN A 69 2.41 10.58 15.69
C ASN A 69 2.03 12.06 15.47
N LYS A 70 2.63 12.96 16.25
CA LYS A 70 2.46 14.42 16.14
C LYS A 70 3.01 14.99 14.83
N PHE A 71 3.87 14.26 14.14
CA PHE A 71 4.45 14.61 12.86
C PHE A 71 4.05 13.60 11.77
N PRO A 72 2.76 13.53 11.39
CA PRO A 72 2.31 12.64 10.33
C PRO A 72 2.95 13.05 9.00
N ALA A 73 3.29 12.05 8.18
CA ALA A 73 3.78 12.28 6.83
C ALA A 73 2.68 12.91 5.95
N ALA A 74 3.07 13.59 4.88
CA ALA A 74 2.12 14.14 3.91
C ALA A 74 1.10 13.10 3.37
N PRO A 75 1.50 11.88 2.95
CA PRO A 75 0.55 10.83 2.54
C PRO A 75 -0.50 10.51 3.60
N VAL A 76 -0.14 10.49 4.89
CA VAL A 76 -1.10 10.19 5.97
C VAL A 76 -2.19 11.25 6.07
N LEU A 77 -1.83 12.52 5.92
CA LEU A 77 -2.81 13.60 5.96
C LEU A 77 -3.70 13.60 4.71
N TYR A 78 -3.12 13.34 3.54
CA TYR A 78 -3.85 13.19 2.29
C TYR A 78 -4.86 12.04 2.36
N ASP A 79 -4.43 10.84 2.74
CA ASP A 79 -5.28 9.65 2.81
C ASP A 79 -6.40 9.78 3.84
N LYS A 80 -6.16 10.47 4.97
CA LYS A 80 -7.21 10.79 5.96
C LYS A 80 -8.33 11.65 5.35
N GLN A 81 -7.94 12.68 4.58
CA GLN A 81 -8.90 13.55 3.91
C GLN A 81 -9.66 12.78 2.83
N LEU A 82 -8.94 11.99 2.03
CA LEU A 82 -9.52 11.14 0.98
C LEU A 82 -10.54 10.15 1.57
N LEU A 83 -10.19 9.42 2.62
CA LEU A 83 -11.10 8.44 3.24
C LEU A 83 -12.35 9.10 3.82
N SER A 84 -12.21 10.30 4.42
CA SER A 84 -13.35 11.06 4.93
C SER A 84 -14.26 11.56 3.82
N PHE A 85 -13.71 11.85 2.64
CA PHE A 85 -14.44 12.35 1.49
C PHE A 85 -15.09 11.23 0.67
N ASN A 86 -14.36 10.16 0.40
CA ASN A 86 -14.77 9.08 -0.50
C ASN A 86 -14.39 7.68 0.03
N PRO A 87 -15.21 7.11 0.96
CA PRO A 87 -14.93 5.79 1.52
C PRO A 87 -15.34 4.63 0.61
N THR A 88 -16.05 4.85 -0.49
CA THR A 88 -16.63 3.78 -1.34
C THR A 88 -16.13 3.77 -2.78
N GLY A 89 -15.39 4.79 -3.17
CA GLY A 89 -14.96 5.07 -4.54
C GLY A 89 -13.49 4.78 -4.82
N ILE A 90 -12.84 3.89 -4.05
CA ILE A 90 -11.39 3.69 -4.14
C ILE A 90 -11.04 2.66 -5.21
N HIS A 91 -9.99 2.94 -5.99
CA HIS A 91 -9.49 2.13 -7.09
C HIS A 91 -8.06 1.63 -6.88
N GLY A 92 -7.31 2.16 -5.93
CA GLY A 92 -5.97 1.66 -5.68
C GLY A 92 -5.25 2.29 -4.52
N VAL A 93 -4.10 1.70 -4.21
CA VAL A 93 -3.09 2.30 -3.35
C VAL A 93 -1.73 2.20 -4.05
N ILE A 94 -1.09 3.35 -4.24
CA ILE A 94 0.28 3.42 -4.74
C ILE A 94 1.24 3.67 -3.59
N VAL A 95 2.35 2.95 -3.58
CA VAL A 95 3.32 2.97 -2.49
C VAL A 95 4.70 3.20 -3.05
N ASN A 96 5.38 4.24 -2.59
CA ASN A 96 6.80 4.43 -2.86
C ASN A 96 7.65 4.04 -1.64
N SER A 97 8.86 3.53 -1.89
CA SER A 97 9.84 3.29 -0.83
C SER A 97 11.18 3.97 -1.14
N GLY A 98 11.97 4.24 -0.10
CA GLY A 98 13.22 5.02 -0.17
C GLY A 98 13.06 6.50 0.23
N ASN A 99 11.84 7.04 0.19
CA ASN A 99 11.52 8.39 0.67
C ASN A 99 10.16 8.36 1.41
N ALA A 100 10.10 8.91 2.62
CA ALA A 100 8.91 8.88 3.47
C ALA A 100 7.90 9.99 3.18
N ASN A 101 8.27 11.00 2.38
CA ASN A 101 7.50 12.23 2.19
C ASN A 101 6.95 12.79 3.52
N ALA A 102 7.83 12.81 4.52
CA ALA A 102 7.53 13.25 5.89
C ALA A 102 8.36 14.48 6.22
N CYS A 103 7.79 15.41 6.97
CA CYS A 103 8.40 16.72 7.28
C CYS A 103 8.77 17.54 6.02
N THR A 104 7.96 17.43 4.96
CA THR A 104 8.18 18.04 3.63
C THR A 104 7.28 19.25 3.34
N GLY A 105 6.45 19.66 4.30
CA GLY A 105 5.61 20.86 4.23
C GLY A 105 4.55 20.82 3.11
N VAL A 106 4.20 22.00 2.61
CA VAL A 106 3.17 22.18 1.56
C VAL A 106 3.54 21.48 0.25
N GLU A 107 4.83 21.42 -0.07
CA GLU A 107 5.33 20.74 -1.26
C GLU A 107 5.15 19.21 -1.14
N GLY A 108 5.41 18.66 0.05
CA GLY A 108 5.13 17.25 0.34
C GLY A 108 3.66 16.87 0.14
N MET A 109 2.75 17.76 0.56
CA MET A 109 1.31 17.59 0.36
C MET A 109 0.93 17.61 -1.13
N ALA A 110 1.47 18.59 -1.87
CA ALA A 110 1.26 18.69 -3.31
C ALA A 110 1.81 17.45 -4.04
N ASN A 111 2.95 16.92 -3.61
CA ASN A 111 3.55 15.72 -4.19
C ASN A 111 2.73 14.46 -3.89
N ALA A 112 2.13 14.34 -2.69
CA ALA A 112 1.19 13.26 -2.39
C ALA A 112 -0.04 13.30 -3.31
N LYS A 113 -0.62 14.49 -3.52
CA LYS A 113 -1.74 14.69 -4.45
C LYS A 113 -1.36 14.34 -5.90
N ARG A 114 -0.21 14.83 -6.39
CA ARG A 114 0.29 14.51 -7.74
C ARG A 114 0.50 13.02 -7.97
N MET A 115 0.97 12.32 -6.94
CA MET A 115 1.16 10.87 -6.99
C MET A 115 -0.19 10.13 -7.14
N ALA A 116 -1.22 10.56 -6.43
CA ALA A 116 -2.57 10.01 -6.58
C ALA A 116 -3.14 10.31 -7.98
N GLU A 117 -3.12 11.57 -8.40
CA GLU A 117 -3.65 12.03 -9.70
C GLU A 117 -3.01 11.28 -10.88
N ALA A 118 -1.70 11.04 -10.82
CA ALA A 118 -1.00 10.30 -11.86
C ALA A 118 -1.52 8.86 -11.99
N VAL A 119 -1.80 8.19 -10.87
CA VAL A 119 -2.34 6.83 -10.85
C VAL A 119 -3.80 6.80 -11.27
N GLU A 120 -4.60 7.75 -10.77
CA GLU A 120 -6.01 7.90 -11.14
C GLU A 120 -6.15 8.06 -12.65
N ALA A 121 -5.37 8.96 -13.25
CA ALA A 121 -5.32 9.16 -14.69
C ALA A 121 -4.86 7.90 -15.44
N ALA A 122 -3.80 7.23 -14.97
CA ALA A 122 -3.26 6.03 -15.63
C ALA A 122 -4.19 4.80 -15.53
N LEU A 123 -5.01 4.70 -14.48
CA LEU A 123 -6.03 3.68 -14.32
C LEU A 123 -7.36 4.04 -15.01
N GLY A 124 -7.52 5.27 -15.49
CA GLY A 124 -8.81 5.79 -15.95
C GLY A 124 -9.87 5.86 -14.85
N ALA A 125 -9.43 6.03 -13.59
CA ALA A 125 -10.29 6.14 -12.43
C ALA A 125 -10.69 7.61 -12.19
N ASN A 126 -11.72 7.83 -11.37
CA ASN A 126 -12.15 9.16 -10.99
C ASN A 126 -11.13 9.83 -10.05
N ASP A 127 -11.11 11.15 -10.03
CA ASP A 127 -10.34 11.91 -9.03
C ASP A 127 -10.72 11.50 -7.61
N ASN A 128 -9.75 11.53 -6.70
CA ASN A 128 -9.94 11.16 -5.29
C ASN A 128 -10.40 9.69 -5.16
N SER A 129 -9.68 8.79 -5.82
CA SER A 129 -9.90 7.34 -5.77
C SER A 129 -8.62 6.53 -5.52
N ALA A 130 -7.45 7.16 -5.39
CA ALA A 130 -6.20 6.48 -5.07
C ALA A 130 -5.60 6.94 -3.73
N PHE A 131 -5.33 5.99 -2.84
CA PHE A 131 -4.49 6.22 -1.67
C PHE A 131 -3.02 6.27 -2.04
N VAL A 132 -2.22 6.99 -1.26
CA VAL A 132 -0.78 7.12 -1.47
C VAL A 132 -0.04 6.82 -0.16
N MET A 133 0.93 5.93 -0.21
CA MET A 133 1.80 5.64 0.93
C MET A 133 3.27 5.86 0.58
N SER A 134 4.04 6.35 1.55
CA SER A 134 5.48 6.61 1.39
C SER A 134 6.26 6.11 2.59
N THR A 135 7.44 5.54 2.35
CA THR A 135 8.33 5.08 3.43
C THR A 135 9.80 5.25 3.08
N GLY A 136 10.64 5.64 4.02
CA GLY A 136 12.07 5.82 3.81
C GLY A 136 12.63 7.05 4.52
N VAL A 137 13.51 7.79 3.85
CA VAL A 137 14.17 8.97 4.42
C VAL A 137 13.16 10.09 4.70
N ILE A 138 13.26 10.72 5.89
CA ILE A 138 12.43 11.84 6.36
C ILE A 138 13.15 13.18 6.07
N GLY A 139 12.39 14.24 5.81
CA GLY A 139 12.92 15.60 5.64
C GLY A 139 13.52 15.88 4.26
N VAL A 140 13.32 14.98 3.30
CA VAL A 140 13.78 15.11 1.91
C VAL A 140 12.58 15.09 1.00
N GLN A 141 12.51 16.03 0.05
CA GLN A 141 11.41 16.07 -0.92
C GLN A 141 11.32 14.77 -1.72
N LEU A 142 10.09 14.30 -1.91
CA LEU A 142 9.80 13.16 -2.78
C LEU A 142 10.27 13.53 -4.20
N PRO A 143 11.11 12.72 -4.87
CA PRO A 143 11.43 12.92 -6.28
C PRO A 143 10.20 12.58 -7.14
N ILE A 144 9.20 13.44 -7.11
CA ILE A 144 7.87 13.22 -7.68
C ILE A 144 7.91 12.95 -9.18
N ASP A 145 8.86 13.55 -9.89
CA ASP A 145 9.06 13.31 -11.33
C ASP A 145 9.41 11.84 -11.62
N LYS A 146 10.19 11.20 -10.74
CA LYS A 146 10.51 9.77 -10.87
C LYS A 146 9.31 8.89 -10.57
N VAL A 147 8.54 9.25 -9.54
CA VAL A 147 7.30 8.53 -9.17
C VAL A 147 6.33 8.58 -10.33
N THR A 148 6.00 9.78 -10.82
CA THR A 148 5.04 10.00 -11.91
C THR A 148 5.50 9.40 -13.23
N ALA A 149 6.79 9.49 -13.58
CA ALA A 149 7.35 8.78 -14.74
C ALA A 149 7.30 7.25 -14.61
N GLY A 150 7.31 6.73 -13.38
CA GLY A 150 7.16 5.29 -13.09
C GLY A 150 5.72 4.79 -13.15
N VAL A 151 4.72 5.67 -13.04
CA VAL A 151 3.30 5.27 -12.98
C VAL A 151 2.83 4.47 -14.21
N PRO A 152 3.10 4.89 -15.46
CA PRO A 152 2.70 4.10 -16.63
C PRO A 152 3.29 2.68 -16.62
N ASN A 153 4.53 2.54 -16.14
CA ASN A 153 5.23 1.26 -16.09
C ASN A 153 4.66 0.34 -15.00
N VAL A 154 4.31 0.87 -13.81
CA VAL A 154 3.73 0.04 -12.74
C VAL A 154 2.30 -0.37 -13.09
N VAL A 155 1.54 0.48 -13.78
CA VAL A 155 0.21 0.14 -14.30
C VAL A 155 0.30 -0.95 -15.38
N ALA A 156 1.24 -0.84 -16.32
CA ALA A 156 1.45 -1.87 -17.34
C ALA A 156 1.91 -3.23 -16.77
N ALA A 157 2.52 -3.22 -15.57
CA ALA A 157 2.97 -4.41 -14.87
C ALA A 157 1.90 -5.08 -13.99
N LEU A 158 0.71 -4.46 -13.85
CA LEU A 158 -0.39 -5.00 -13.04
C LEU A 158 -0.83 -6.37 -13.52
N ARG A 159 -0.89 -7.31 -12.58
CA ARG A 159 -1.39 -8.67 -12.81
C ARG A 159 -1.93 -9.30 -11.54
N PRO A 160 -2.81 -10.32 -11.63
CA PRO A 160 -3.42 -10.95 -10.46
C PRO A 160 -2.40 -11.53 -9.47
N ASP A 161 -1.26 -12.00 -9.96
CA ASP A 161 -0.20 -12.69 -9.22
C ASP A 161 1.01 -11.81 -8.89
N GLY A 162 0.94 -10.49 -9.12
CA GLY A 162 2.06 -9.55 -8.91
C GLY A 162 2.33 -9.15 -7.45
N TRP A 163 1.77 -9.89 -6.49
CA TRP A 163 1.83 -9.60 -5.05
C TRP A 163 3.24 -9.65 -4.46
N GLU A 164 4.07 -10.59 -4.91
CA GLU A 164 5.46 -10.67 -4.46
C GLU A 164 6.28 -9.46 -4.90
N ASP A 165 6.08 -9.00 -6.13
CA ASP A 165 6.77 -7.81 -6.66
C ASP A 165 6.37 -6.56 -5.88
N ALA A 166 5.06 -6.41 -5.63
CA ALA A 166 4.55 -5.32 -4.79
C ALA A 166 5.15 -5.37 -3.37
N ALA A 167 5.18 -6.54 -2.74
CA ALA A 167 5.76 -6.73 -1.42
C ALA A 167 7.25 -6.39 -1.37
N ARG A 168 8.01 -6.70 -2.42
CA ARG A 168 9.43 -6.33 -2.54
C ARG A 168 9.61 -4.83 -2.74
N ALA A 169 8.77 -4.21 -3.56
CA ALA A 169 8.87 -2.78 -3.89
C ALA A 169 8.57 -1.85 -2.71
N ILE A 170 7.84 -2.29 -1.67
CA ILE A 170 7.59 -1.48 -0.47
C ILE A 170 8.67 -1.58 0.61
N MET A 171 9.62 -2.51 0.48
CA MET A 171 10.66 -2.76 1.49
C MET A 171 11.63 -1.58 1.65
N THR A 172 12.15 -1.35 2.86
CA THR A 172 13.29 -0.44 3.09
C THR A 172 14.46 -1.17 3.73
N THR A 173 14.44 -1.36 5.05
CA THR A 173 15.45 -2.08 5.84
C THR A 173 15.02 -3.52 6.12
N ASP A 174 13.87 -3.91 5.57
CA ASP A 174 13.35 -5.27 5.62
C ASP A 174 14.34 -6.24 4.99
N THR A 175 14.54 -7.41 5.62
CA THR A 175 15.41 -8.48 5.09
C THR A 175 14.67 -9.47 4.19
N ARG A 176 13.34 -9.43 4.19
CA ARG A 176 12.46 -10.28 3.38
C ARG A 176 11.11 -9.59 3.12
N PRO A 177 10.44 -9.87 1.98
CA PRO A 177 9.07 -9.41 1.74
C PRO A 177 8.12 -10.04 2.76
N LYS A 178 7.05 -9.32 3.11
CA LYS A 178 5.99 -9.82 3.98
C LYS A 178 4.68 -9.77 3.21
N LEU A 179 4.14 -10.95 2.93
CA LEU A 179 2.85 -11.15 2.27
C LEU A 179 2.16 -12.36 2.87
N PHE A 180 0.83 -12.34 2.91
CA PHE A 180 0.03 -13.43 3.45
C PHE A 180 -1.35 -13.46 2.80
N THR A 181 -1.89 -14.67 2.61
CA THR A 181 -3.26 -14.88 2.10
C THR A 181 -4.04 -15.79 3.06
N ARG A 182 -5.33 -15.54 3.19
CA ARG A 182 -6.26 -16.41 3.95
C ARG A 182 -7.62 -16.44 3.28
N THR A 183 -8.25 -17.60 3.28
CA THR A 183 -9.65 -17.75 2.85
C THR A 183 -10.57 -17.92 4.05
N ALA A 184 -11.78 -17.39 3.96
CA ALA A 184 -12.86 -17.61 4.91
C ALA A 184 -14.19 -17.76 4.17
N THR A 185 -15.20 -18.33 4.83
CA THR A 185 -16.57 -18.37 4.31
C THR A 185 -17.40 -17.35 5.07
N ILE A 186 -17.98 -16.37 4.37
CA ILE A 186 -18.84 -15.33 4.93
C ILE A 186 -20.20 -15.47 4.24
N GLU A 187 -21.26 -15.70 5.02
CA GLU A 187 -22.63 -15.89 4.49
C GLU A 187 -22.71 -16.96 3.38
N GLY A 188 -21.92 -18.02 3.51
CA GLY A 188 -21.85 -19.12 2.54
C GLY A 188 -21.01 -18.83 1.29
N GLN A 189 -20.41 -17.64 1.17
CA GLN A 189 -19.54 -17.27 0.05
C GLN A 189 -18.05 -17.38 0.43
N PRO A 190 -17.20 -17.99 -0.42
CA PRO A 190 -15.76 -17.98 -0.20
C PRO A 190 -15.19 -16.58 -0.44
N VAL A 191 -14.45 -16.08 0.54
CA VAL A 191 -13.79 -14.78 0.52
C VAL A 191 -12.31 -14.98 0.76
N ARG A 192 -11.46 -14.28 0.00
CA ARG A 192 -10.00 -14.34 0.13
C ARG A 192 -9.46 -12.97 0.51
N PHE A 193 -8.61 -12.98 1.53
CA PHE A 193 -7.88 -11.82 2.01
C PHE A 193 -6.42 -11.98 1.64
N THR A 194 -5.86 -11.05 0.87
CA THR A 194 -4.42 -11.00 0.62
C THR A 194 -3.89 -9.67 1.11
N GLY A 195 -2.76 -9.69 1.82
CA GLY A 195 -2.12 -8.46 2.24
C GLY A 195 -0.61 -8.51 2.15
N ILE A 196 -0.02 -7.32 2.02
CA ILE A 196 1.42 -7.08 2.08
C ILE A 196 1.70 -6.09 3.20
N SER A 197 2.87 -6.23 3.81
CA SER A 197 3.32 -5.27 4.81
C SER A 197 4.82 -5.04 4.74
N LYS A 198 5.26 -3.93 5.33
CA LYS A 198 6.67 -3.64 5.55
C LYS A 198 6.87 -2.94 6.88
N GLY A 199 8.09 -3.04 7.39
CA GLY A 199 8.45 -2.58 8.72
C GLY A 199 9.48 -3.52 9.33
N ALA A 200 10.61 -2.97 9.73
CA ALA A 200 11.72 -3.73 10.29
C ALA A 200 12.57 -2.91 11.27
N GLY A 201 12.69 -1.59 11.04
CA GLY A 201 13.24 -0.62 11.98
C GLY A 201 12.24 0.51 12.20
N MET A 202 12.42 1.27 13.29
CA MET A 202 11.48 2.32 13.73
C MET A 202 10.07 1.74 13.88
N ILE A 203 9.91 0.61 14.58
CA ILE A 203 8.62 -0.07 14.82
C ILE A 203 8.24 -0.01 16.30
N HIS A 204 7.21 0.77 16.57
CA HIS A 204 6.44 0.90 17.80
C HIS A 204 5.01 1.25 17.36
N PRO A 205 4.04 0.32 17.32
CA PRO A 205 2.75 0.49 16.62
C PRO A 205 1.98 1.80 16.93
N ASP A 206 2.16 2.40 18.10
CA ASP A 206 1.60 3.72 18.43
C ASP A 206 2.30 4.95 17.82
N MET A 207 3.48 4.80 17.19
CA MET A 207 4.35 5.90 16.76
C MET A 207 5.15 5.65 15.46
N ALA A 208 4.96 4.53 14.76
CA ALA A 208 5.96 4.00 13.83
C ALA A 208 5.46 3.59 12.44
N THR A 209 6.36 3.75 11.47
CA THR A 209 6.19 3.51 10.03
C THR A 209 6.03 2.02 9.68
N MET A 210 4.81 1.51 9.83
CA MET A 210 4.42 0.20 9.30
C MET A 210 3.41 0.39 8.17
N LEU A 211 3.81 0.18 6.92
CA LEU A 211 2.82 0.18 5.84
C LEU A 211 2.23 -1.22 5.71
N SER A 212 0.91 -1.32 5.68
CA SER A 212 0.22 -2.56 5.34
C SER A 212 -1.02 -2.27 4.52
N THR A 213 -1.27 -3.16 3.57
CA THR A 213 -2.48 -3.18 2.76
C THR A 213 -3.06 -4.59 2.79
N ILE A 214 -4.36 -4.70 3.02
CA ILE A 214 -5.13 -5.93 2.85
C ILE A 214 -6.24 -5.66 1.85
N VAL A 215 -6.46 -6.60 0.93
CA VAL A 215 -7.57 -6.58 -0.02
C VAL A 215 -8.39 -7.84 0.09
N THR A 216 -9.67 -7.74 -0.25
CA THR A 216 -10.66 -8.82 -0.19
C THR A 216 -11.79 -8.63 -1.16
#